data_AF-A0A846W7F8-F1
#
_entry.id   AF-A0A846W7F8-F1
#
_cell.length_a   1.000
_cell.length_b   1.000
_cell.length_c   1.000
_cell.angle_alpha   90.00
_cell.angle_beta   90.00
_cell.angle_gamma   90.00
#
_symmetry.space_group_name_H-M   'P 1'
#
loop_
_entity.id
_entity.type
_entity.pdbx_description
1 polymer ?
#
loop_
_entity_poly.entity_id
_entity_poly.type
_entity_poly.pdbx_seq_one_letter_code
_entity_poly.pdbx_strand_id
1 'polypeptide(L)'
;MRGRVPPPAKSGIGLGGKLLVLIVLGWVAVGLLAAGQRHYFSKLPRECSDWATIAVTAAAGPGNYIGLNPRVTECEVPQPSK
;
A
#
# COMPACT_ATOMS: atom_id res chain seq x y z
N MET A 1 46.75 -20.79 -13.23
CA MET A 1 45.47 -21.46 -12.87
C MET A 1 44.38 -20.39 -12.84
N ARG A 2 43.55 -20.29 -13.89
CA ARG A 2 42.43 -19.33 -13.92
C ARG A 2 41.17 -20.07 -13.47
N GLY A 3 40.68 -19.75 -12.28
CA GLY A 3 39.41 -20.27 -11.77
C GLY A 3 38.26 -19.89 -12.69
N ARG A 4 37.47 -20.86 -13.11
CA ARG A 4 36.22 -20.62 -13.84
C ARG A 4 35.24 -19.95 -12.88
N VAL A 5 34.96 -18.67 -13.10
CA VAL A 5 33.85 -17.98 -12.42
C VAL A 5 32.55 -18.55 -13.01
N PRO A 6 31.63 -19.10 -12.20
CA PRO A 6 30.35 -19.58 -12.70
C PRO A 6 29.53 -18.40 -13.25
N PRO A 7 28.75 -18.60 -14.32
CA PRO A 7 27.87 -17.56 -14.85
C PRO A 7 26.84 -17.15 -13.77
N PRO A 8 26.44 -15.87 -13.71
CA PRO A 8 25.43 -15.41 -12.76
C PRO A 8 24.12 -16.17 -13.01
N ALA A 9 23.61 -16.82 -11.99
CA ALA A 9 22.33 -17.50 -12.05
C ALA A 9 21.24 -16.47 -12.37
N LYS A 10 20.57 -16.63 -13.52
CA LYS A 10 19.44 -15.78 -13.90
C LYS A 10 18.25 -16.17 -13.03
N SER A 11 18.06 -15.46 -11.92
CA SER A 11 16.86 -15.60 -11.10
C SER A 11 15.69 -14.96 -11.83
N GLY A 12 14.98 -15.76 -12.64
CA GLY A 12 13.71 -15.36 -13.22
C GLY A 12 12.61 -15.44 -12.17
N ILE A 13 11.75 -14.42 -12.09
CA ILE A 13 10.57 -14.44 -11.23
C ILE A 13 9.70 -15.63 -11.66
N GLY A 14 9.61 -16.66 -10.80
CA GLY A 14 8.79 -17.84 -11.03
C GLY A 14 7.29 -17.50 -11.09
N LEU A 15 6.46 -18.45 -11.53
CA LEU A 15 5.01 -18.23 -11.70
C LEU A 15 4.33 -17.68 -10.44
N GLY A 16 4.70 -18.19 -9.26
CA GLY A 16 4.18 -17.68 -7.97
C GLY A 16 4.56 -16.23 -7.71
N GLY A 17 5.79 -15.81 -8.05
CA GLY A 17 6.21 -14.42 -7.93
C GLY A 17 5.47 -13.49 -8.90
N LYS A 18 5.19 -13.95 -10.13
CA LYS A 18 4.39 -13.19 -11.09
C LYS A 18 2.96 -12.97 -10.60
N LEU A 19 2.34 -14.01 -10.05
CA LEU A 19 0.99 -13.92 -9.49
C LEU A 19 0.93 -12.94 -8.32
N LEU A 20 1.91 -13.01 -7.40
CA LEU A 20 2.00 -12.09 -6.27
C LEU A 20 2.11 -10.63 -6.73
N VAL A 21 2.95 -10.35 -7.74
CA VAL A 21 3.07 -9.00 -8.31
C VAL A 21 1.75 -8.52 -8.89
N LEU A 22 1.01 -9.37 -9.62
CA LEU A 22 -0.30 -9.01 -10.17
C LEU A 22 -1.33 -8.70 -9.08
N ILE A 23 -1.35 -9.50 -8.00
CA ILE A 23 -2.23 -9.28 -6.85
C ILE A 23 -1.90 -7.95 -6.19
N VAL A 24 -0.62 -7.66 -5.93
CA VAL A 24 -0.20 -6.40 -5.30
C VAL A 24 -0.50 -5.19 -6.20
N LEU A 25 -0.30 -5.30 -7.51
CA LEU A 25 -0.67 -4.23 -8.43
C LEU A 25 -2.18 -3.98 -8.45
N GLY A 26 -2.99 -5.05 -8.48
CA GLY A 26 -4.44 -4.94 -8.39
C GLY A 26 -4.89 -4.30 -7.08
N TRP A 27 -4.27 -4.70 -5.96
CA TRP A 27 -4.50 -4.10 -4.65
C TRP A 27 -4.22 -2.60 -4.65
N VAL A 28 -3.03 -2.18 -5.10
CA VAL A 28 -2.64 -0.76 -5.16
C VAL A 28 -3.56 0.02 -6.09
N ALA A 29 -3.94 -0.54 -7.24
CA ALA A 29 -4.86 0.11 -8.17
C ALA A 29 -6.23 0.39 -7.53
N VAL A 30 -6.84 -0.61 -6.88
CA VAL A 30 -8.11 -0.43 -6.16
C VAL A 30 -7.96 0.59 -5.02
N GLY A 31 -6.85 0.54 -4.29
CA GLY A 31 -6.56 1.47 -3.21
C GLY A 31 -6.42 2.93 -3.67
N LEU A 32 -5.74 3.16 -4.79
CA LEU A 32 -5.64 4.49 -5.39
C LEU A 32 -6.99 4.96 -5.94
N LEU A 33 -7.79 4.09 -6.53
CA LEU A 33 -9.16 4.44 -6.93
C LEU A 33 -10.00 4.91 -5.74
N ALA A 34 -9.91 4.24 -4.59
CA ALA A 34 -10.59 4.65 -3.36
C ALA A 34 -10.08 6.01 -2.83
N ALA A 35 -8.78 6.27 -2.89
CA ALA A 35 -8.22 7.58 -2.55
C ALA A 35 -8.73 8.70 -3.48
N GLY A 36 -8.92 8.39 -4.77
CA GLY A 36 -9.52 9.30 -5.74
C GLY A 36 -11.00 9.60 -5.45
N GLN A 37 -11.78 8.58 -5.10
CA GLN A 37 -13.18 8.76 -4.66
C GLN A 37 -13.30 9.64 -3.40
N ARG A 38 -12.25 9.69 -2.56
CA ARG A 38 -12.17 10.58 -1.39
C ARG A 38 -11.60 11.96 -1.69
N HIS A 39 -11.38 12.29 -2.97
CA HIS A 39 -10.84 13.57 -3.41
C HIS A 39 -9.42 13.89 -2.89
N TYR A 40 -8.63 12.87 -2.52
CA TYR A 40 -7.25 13.09 -2.03
C TYR A 40 -6.27 13.54 -3.12
N PHE A 41 -6.63 13.42 -4.39
CA PHE A 41 -5.84 13.90 -5.52
C PHE A 41 -6.31 15.25 -6.08
N SER A 42 -7.28 15.91 -5.45
CA SER A 42 -7.83 17.20 -5.92
C SER A 42 -6.82 18.35 -5.84
N LYS A 43 -5.77 18.20 -5.04
CA LYS A 43 -4.60 19.08 -4.97
C LYS A 43 -3.36 18.21 -4.94
N LEU A 44 -2.22 18.75 -5.41
CA LEU A 44 -0.96 18.04 -5.23
C LEU A 44 -0.66 17.88 -3.74
N PRO A 45 -0.32 16.67 -3.25
CA PRO A 45 0.10 16.44 -1.88
C PRO A 45 1.37 17.25 -1.59
N ARG A 46 1.36 18.07 -0.54
CA ARG A 46 2.49 18.96 -0.20
C ARG A 46 3.13 18.59 1.13
N GLU A 47 2.35 17.95 2.00
CA GLU A 47 2.79 17.59 3.35
C GLU A 47 2.94 16.07 3.52
N CYS A 48 3.75 15.66 4.50
CA CYS A 48 3.90 14.25 4.88
C CYS A 48 2.56 13.61 5.24
N SER A 49 1.68 14.38 5.90
CA SER A 49 0.32 13.97 6.24
C SER A 49 -0.49 13.55 5.01
N ASP A 50 -0.43 14.32 3.92
CA ASP A 50 -1.21 14.04 2.71
C ASP A 50 -0.78 12.71 2.09
N TRP A 51 0.54 12.52 1.97
CA TRP A 51 1.12 11.28 1.48
C TRP A 51 0.80 10.09 2.38
N ALA A 52 0.88 10.29 3.70
CA ALA A 52 0.53 9.26 4.68
C ALA A 52 -0.94 8.86 4.55
N THR A 53 -1.87 9.81 4.39
CA THR A 53 -3.29 9.54 4.20
C THR A 53 -3.55 8.75 2.92
N ILE A 54 -2.93 9.11 1.80
CA ILE A 54 -3.06 8.38 0.53
C ILE A 54 -2.49 6.96 0.67
N ALA A 55 -1.31 6.82 1.28
CA ALA A 55 -0.66 5.52 1.47
C ALA A 55 -1.49 4.59 2.36
N VAL A 56 -1.98 5.07 3.51
CA VAL A 56 -2.88 4.31 4.39
C VAL A 56 -4.17 3.96 3.68
N THR A 57 -4.72 4.85 2.86
CA THR A 57 -5.96 4.58 2.11
C THR A 57 -5.73 3.53 1.03
N ALA A 58 -4.59 3.57 0.34
CA ALA A 58 -4.27 2.58 -0.67
C ALA A 58 -3.99 1.20 -0.06
N ALA A 59 -3.40 1.15 1.14
CA ALA A 59 -3.15 -0.08 1.86
C ALA A 59 -4.43 -0.65 2.52
N ALA A 60 -5.19 0.17 3.25
CA ALA A 60 -6.35 -0.26 4.02
C ALA A 60 -7.65 -0.33 3.19
N GLY A 61 -7.77 0.46 2.13
CA GLY A 61 -8.95 0.54 1.28
C GLY A 61 -9.36 -0.83 0.71
N PRO A 62 -8.47 -1.54 0.00
CA PRO A 62 -8.73 -2.90 -0.47
C PRO A 62 -8.99 -3.90 0.69
N GLY A 63 -8.33 -3.68 1.84
CA GLY A 63 -8.53 -4.46 3.06
C GLY A 63 -9.97 -4.38 3.60
N ASN A 64 -10.59 -3.21 3.56
CA ASN A 64 -11.99 -3.05 3.95
C ASN A 64 -12.95 -3.86 3.08
N TYR A 65 -12.65 -4.06 1.78
CA TYR A 65 -13.48 -4.86 0.87
C TYR A 65 -13.39 -6.37 1.13
N ILE A 66 -12.30 -6.83 1.74
CA ILE A 66 -12.16 -8.23 2.21
C ILE A 66 -12.60 -8.40 3.69
N GLY A 67 -13.22 -7.38 4.28
CA GLY A 67 -13.85 -7.46 5.61
C GLY A 67 -12.94 -7.08 6.79
N LEU A 68 -11.75 -6.50 6.56
CA LEU A 68 -10.95 -5.94 7.64
C LEU A 68 -11.64 -4.68 8.17
N ASN A 69 -12.16 -4.73 9.40
CA ASN A 69 -12.80 -3.61 10.08
C ASN A 69 -12.10 -3.30 11.42
N PRO A 70 -10.95 -2.60 11.39
CA PRO A 70 -10.23 -2.28 12.61
C PRO A 70 -11.03 -1.28 13.44
N ARG A 71 -11.49 -1.74 14.61
CA ARG A 71 -12.11 -0.88 15.63
C ARG A 71 -11.03 -0.44 16.60
N VAL A 72 -10.87 0.87 16.76
CA VAL A 72 -10.00 1.41 17.82
C VAL A 72 -10.80 1.36 19.11
N THR A 73 -10.42 0.46 20.03
CA THR A 73 -11.16 0.22 21.28
C THR A 73 -10.77 1.18 22.39
N GLU A 74 -9.57 1.75 22.32
CA GLU A 74 -9.06 2.71 23.30
C GLU A 74 -8.63 3.99 22.58
N CYS A 75 -9.55 4.95 22.53
CA CYS A 75 -9.26 6.32 22.10
C CYS A 75 -9.41 7.24 23.30
N GLU A 76 -8.30 7.66 23.90
CA GLU A 76 -8.31 8.73 24.89
C GLU A 76 -8.43 10.07 24.15
N VAL A 77 -9.66 10.54 23.96
CA VAL A 77 -9.91 11.81 23.27
C VAL A 77 -9.76 12.95 24.29
N PRO A 78 -8.87 13.92 24.06
CA PRO A 78 -8.70 15.05 24.98
C PRO A 78 -10.00 15.85 25.09
N GLN A 79 -10.40 16.21 26.31
CA GLN A 79 -11.60 17.03 26.50
C GLN A 79 -11.40 18.42 25.88
N PRO A 80 -12.37 18.94 25.12
CA PRO A 80 -12.27 20.28 24.57
C PRO A 80 -12.16 21.30 25.71
N SER A 81 -11.16 22.18 25.61
CA SER A 81 -11.05 23.32 26.53
C SER A 81 -12.15 24.34 26.22
N LYS A 82 -12.70 24.98 27.25
CA LYS A 82 -13.66 26.08 27.11
C LYS A 82 -13.05 27.27 26.41
#